data_AF-A0A3G2CD95-F1
#
_entry.id   AF-A0A3G2CD95-F1
#
_cell.length_a   1.000
_cell.length_b   1.000
_cell.length_c   1.000
_cell.angle_alpha   90.00
_cell.angle_beta   90.00
_cell.angle_gamma   90.00
#
_symmetry.space_group_name_H-M   'P 1'
#
loop_
_entity.id
_entity.type
_entity.pdbx_description
1 polymer ?
#
loop_
_entity_poly.entity_id
_entity_poly.type
_entity_poly.pdbx_seq_one_letter_code
_entity_poly.pdbx_strand_id
1 'polypeptide(L)' 'MVSALSACKDEPTHDVQYYLDNPKERTEKIAECKNNPGEKALAANCVNATEAQRKAMFQGDGMPKIR' A
#
# COMPACT_ATOMS: atom_id res chain seq x y z
N MET A 1 31.22 7.17 -4.74
CA MET A 1 30.14 6.25 -5.15
C MET A 1 28.99 6.46 -4.19
N VAL A 2 27.86 6.99 -4.68
CA VAL A 2 26.67 7.20 -3.84
C VAL A 2 26.10 5.81 -3.57
N SER A 3 26.24 5.34 -2.33
CA SER A 3 25.56 4.16 -1.84
C SER A 3 24.07 4.39 -2.01
N ALA A 4 23.50 3.83 -3.07
CA ALA A 4 22.06 3.65 -3.16
C ALA A 4 21.68 2.80 -1.95
N LEU A 5 21.03 3.43 -0.98
CA LEU A 5 20.42 2.73 0.13
C LEU A 5 19.29 1.91 -0.47
N SER A 6 19.61 0.70 -0.95
CA SER A 6 18.62 -0.36 -1.09
C SER A 6 18.12 -0.60 0.32
N ALA A 7 17.11 0.14 0.73
CA ALA A 7 16.29 -0.18 1.88
C ALA A 7 15.54 -1.48 1.55
N CYS A 8 16.26 -2.59 1.51
CA CYS A 8 15.73 -3.91 1.83
C CYS A 8 15.55 -3.91 3.34
N LYS A 9 14.64 -3.07 3.83
CA LYS A 9 14.04 -3.24 5.14
C LYS A 9 12.79 -4.03 4.81
N ASP A 10 12.78 -5.31 5.15
CA ASP A 10 11.52 -6.06 5.26
C ASP A 10 10.64 -5.24 6.20
N GLU A 11 9.74 -4.48 5.60
CA GLU A 11 8.73 -3.76 6.35
C GLU A 11 7.82 -4.81 6.99
N PRO A 12 7.39 -4.58 8.24
CA PRO A 12 6.43 -5.47 8.87
C PRO A 12 5.23 -5.65 7.94
N THR A 13 4.81 -6.89 7.77
CA THR A 13 3.62 -7.18 6.98
C THR A 13 2.41 -6.66 7.76
N HIS A 14 1.75 -5.65 7.21
CA HIS A 14 0.52 -5.09 7.73
C HIS A 14 -0.67 -5.81 7.08
N ASP A 15 -1.71 -6.06 7.87
CA ASP A 15 -2.92 -6.69 7.40
C ASP A 15 -3.86 -5.70 6.70
N VAL A 16 -4.96 -6.22 6.15
CA VAL A 16 -5.98 -5.42 5.47
C VAL A 16 -6.62 -4.41 6.43
N GLN A 17 -6.80 -4.76 7.71
CA GLN A 17 -7.45 -3.91 8.70
C GLN A 17 -6.60 -2.67 9.00
N TYR A 18 -5.29 -2.83 9.15
CA TYR A 18 -4.37 -1.71 9.29
C TYR A 18 -4.54 -0.69 8.16
N TYR A 19 -4.59 -1.13 6.91
CA TYR A 19 -4.76 -0.22 5.76
C TYR A 19 -6.19 0.35 5.62
N LEU A 20 -7.20 -0.27 6.24
CA LEU A 20 -8.53 0.33 6.36
C LEU A 20 -8.51 1.48 7.36
N ASP A 21 -7.89 1.27 8.52
CA ASP A 21 -7.78 2.27 9.58
C ASP A 21 -6.77 3.39 9.25
N ASN A 22 -5.84 3.14 8.32
CA ASN A 22 -4.75 4.03 7.92
C ASN A 22 -4.82 4.35 6.40
N PRO A 23 -5.76 5.22 5.96
CA PRO A 23 -6.01 5.48 4.53
C PRO A 23 -4.85 6.19 3.82
N LYS A 24 -4.03 6.96 4.55
CA LYS A 24 -2.85 7.66 3.99
C LYS A 24 -1.78 6.63 3.63
N GLU A 25 -1.44 5.77 4.58
CA GLU A 25 -0.46 4.69 4.47
C GLU A 25 -0.88 3.69 3.39
N ARG A 26 -2.19 3.39 3.28
CA ARG A 26 -2.75 2.61 2.17
C ARG A 26 -2.46 3.25 0.82
N THR A 27 -2.72 4.54 0.68
CA THR A 27 -2.56 5.26 -0.58
C THR A 27 -1.09 5.32 -1.00
N GLU A 28 -0.20 5.62 -0.05
CA GLU A 28 1.25 5.62 -0.26
C GLU A 28 1.76 4.23 -0.66
N LYS A 29 1.31 3.17 0.04
CA LYS A 29 1.68 1.80 -0.29
C LYS A 29 1.21 1.42 -1.69
N ILE A 30 -0.04 1.70 -2.05
CA ILE A 30 -0.57 1.41 -3.41
C ILE A 30 0.23 2.16 -4.48
N ALA A 31 0.60 3.42 -4.24
CA ALA A 31 1.45 4.18 -5.17
C ALA A 31 2.83 3.52 -5.33
N GLU A 32 3.45 3.07 -4.23
CA GLU A 32 4.70 2.31 -4.25
C GLU A 32 4.58 1.00 -5.04
N CYS A 33 3.47 0.25 -4.86
CA CYS A 33 3.19 -0.99 -5.57
C CYS A 33 3.07 -0.76 -7.09
N LYS A 34 2.38 0.31 -7.50
CA LYS A 34 2.21 0.68 -8.92
C LYS A 34 3.53 1.06 -9.59
N ASN A 35 4.44 1.69 -8.85
CA ASN A 35 5.74 2.09 -9.36
C ASN A 35 6.72 0.91 -9.52
N ASN A 36 6.38 -0.27 -9.00
CA ASN A 36 7.23 -1.47 -9.06
C ASN A 36 6.41 -2.72 -9.47
N PRO A 37 5.97 -2.83 -10.73
CA PRO A 37 5.07 -3.89 -11.22
C PRO A 37 5.68 -5.33 -11.26
N GLY A 38 6.77 -5.58 -10.54
CA GLY A 38 7.41 -6.90 -10.40
C GLY A 38 7.08 -7.57 -9.07
N GLU A 39 8.05 -8.24 -8.46
CA GLU A 39 7.90 -8.97 -7.18
C GLU A 39 7.30 -8.12 -6.06
N LYS A 40 7.55 -6.81 -6.08
CA LYS A 40 6.98 -5.87 -5.09
C LYS A 40 5.47 -5.72 -5.20
N ALA A 41 4.88 -5.80 -6.39
CA ALA A 41 3.42 -5.73 -6.55
C ALA A 41 2.70 -6.95 -5.95
N LEU A 42 3.40 -8.08 -5.81
CA LEU A 42 2.91 -9.31 -5.17
C LEU A 42 3.29 -9.40 -3.68
N ALA A 43 4.01 -8.41 -3.14
CA ALA A 43 4.32 -8.38 -1.72
C ALA A 43 3.03 -8.33 -0.89
N ALA A 44 3.04 -9.00 0.27
CA ALA A 44 1.86 -9.10 1.13
C ALA A 44 1.23 -7.74 1.45
N ASN A 45 2.05 -6.71 1.68
CA ASN A 45 1.58 -5.34 1.92
C ASN A 45 0.87 -4.72 0.71
N CYS A 46 1.32 -5.00 -0.51
CA CYS A 46 0.67 -4.51 -1.73
C CYS A 46 -0.70 -5.16 -1.95
N VAL A 47 -0.79 -6.47 -1.70
CA VAL A 47 -2.04 -7.21 -1.74
C VAL A 47 -3.00 -6.67 -0.67
N ASN A 48 -2.52 -6.55 0.57
CA ASN A 48 -3.33 -6.10 1.70
C ASN A 48 -3.81 -4.65 1.55
N ALA A 49 -2.95 -3.74 1.07
CA ALA A 49 -3.33 -2.35 0.80
C ALA A 49 -4.37 -2.26 -0.34
N THR A 50 -4.22 -3.05 -1.40
CA THR A 50 -5.17 -3.09 -2.52
C THR A 50 -6.52 -3.67 -2.08
N GLU A 51 -6.52 -4.74 -1.31
CA GLU A 51 -7.75 -5.32 -0.75
C GLU A 51 -8.44 -4.35 0.23
N ALA A 52 -7.67 -3.64 1.06
CA ALA A 52 -8.20 -2.59 1.91
C ALA A 52 -8.85 -1.46 1.09
N GLN A 53 -8.23 -1.07 -0.03
CA GLN A 53 -8.79 -0.04 -0.89
C GLN A 53 -10.10 -0.49 -1.54
N ARG A 54 -10.18 -1.75 -1.98
CA ARG A 54 -11.43 -2.35 -2.46
C ARG A 54 -12.49 -2.35 -1.37
N LYS A 55 -12.17 -2.84 -0.18
CA LYS A 55 -13.11 -2.87 0.96
C LYS A 55 -13.60 -1.48 1.35
N ALA A 56 -12.71 -0.50 1.42
CA ALA A 56 -13.07 0.89 1.70
C ALA A 56 -14.03 1.45 0.63
N MET A 57 -13.83 1.12 -0.66
CA MET A 57 -14.76 1.53 -1.72
C MET A 57 -16.15 0.93 -1.55
N PHE A 58 -16.24 -0.34 -1.13
CA PHE A 58 -17.53 -0.98 -0.83
C PHE A 58 -18.19 -0.44 0.46
N GLN A 59 -17.40 0.05 1.41
CA GLN A 59 -17.87 0.62 2.67
C GLN A 59 -18.20 2.11 2.60
N GLY A 60 -17.88 2.79 1.49
CA GLY A 60 -18.13 4.23 1.31
C GLY A 60 -16.99 5.15 1.76
N ASP A 61 -15.97 4.63 2.46
CA ASP A 61 -14.79 5.37 2.92
C ASP A 61 -13.64 5.43 1.90
N GLY A 62 -13.76 4.71 0.78
CA GLY A 62 -12.68 4.50 -0.16
C GLY A 62 -12.47 5.59 -1.20
N MET A 63 -13.31 6.62 -1.24
CA MET A 63 -13.22 7.68 -2.24
C MET A 63 -12.25 8.77 -1.75
N PRO A 64 -11.05 8.93 -2.35
CA PRO A 64 -10.23 10.09 -2.04
C PRO A 64 -11.05 11.32 -2.42
N LYS A 65 -11.27 12.22 -1.46
CA LYS A 65 -11.83 13.55 -1.73
C LYS A 65 -10.82 14.31 -2.58
N ILE A 66 -10.90 14.12 -3.89
CA ILE A 66 -10.33 15.04 -4.89
C ILE A 66 -10.99 16.40 -4.64
N ARG A 67 -10.25 17.29 -3.99
CA ARG A 67 -10.63 18.69 -3.80
C ARG A 67 -9.76 19.54 -4.71
#